data_AF-A0A3S5HMI2-F1
#
_entry.id   AF-A0A3S5HMI2-F1
#
_cell.length_a   1.000
_cell.length_b   1.000
_cell.length_c   1.000
_cell.angle_alpha   90.00
_cell.angle_beta   90.00
_cell.angle_gamma   90.00
#
_symmetry.space_group_name_H-M   'P 1'
#
loop_
_entity.id
_entity.type
_entity.pdbx_description
1 polymer ?
#
loop_
_entity_poly.entity_id
_entity_poly.type
_entity_poly.pdbx_seq_one_letter_code
_entity_poly.pdbx_strand_id
1 'polypeptide(L)'
;MGPVRSRLEADPERLAHGPVAVLHAIADSVVDRYLDVVTALEADAEDVENDAFSPAVGQEVGRMYQLKRELVELRRTVVPLAAPLRDLAERRVPGVDKELAAYFRDVADHLAQAAERVTVLTELVDNALTMALAQTSIQQNHDMRRISAAAALIAVPVAIAGVYGMNFDHMPELRWVFGYPLMLVSTATLVTVVYLVFRRKKWL
;
A
#
# COMPACT_ATOMS: atom_id res chain seq x y z
N MET A 1 3.48 8.13 -35.97
CA MET A 1 2.36 7.64 -36.81
C MET A 1 2.77 6.57 -37.85
N GLY A 2 3.96 5.96 -37.78
CA GLY A 2 4.36 4.88 -38.71
C GLY A 2 3.48 3.62 -38.66
N PRO A 3 3.18 3.03 -37.49
CA PRO A 3 2.49 1.74 -37.42
C PRO A 3 0.98 1.83 -37.73
N VAL A 4 0.32 2.94 -37.36
CA VAL A 4 -1.11 3.16 -37.66
C VAL A 4 -1.32 3.34 -39.17
N ARG A 5 -0.44 4.10 -39.81
CA ARG A 5 -0.48 4.32 -41.26
C ARG A 5 -0.23 3.02 -42.02
N SER A 6 0.77 2.23 -41.64
CA SER A 6 1.05 0.94 -42.29
C SER A 6 -0.06 -0.09 -42.09
N ARG A 7 -0.76 -0.09 -40.94
CA ARG A 7 -1.94 -0.96 -40.71
C ARG A 7 -3.13 -0.53 -41.57
N LEU A 8 -3.39 0.78 -41.67
CA LEU A 8 -4.46 1.30 -42.53
C LEU A 8 -4.19 1.01 -44.00
N GLU A 9 -2.97 1.27 -44.50
CA GLU A 9 -2.59 1.00 -45.89
C GLU A 9 -2.64 -0.50 -46.26
N ALA A 10 -2.58 -1.40 -45.27
CA ALA A 10 -2.69 -2.84 -45.46
C ALA A 10 -4.14 -3.36 -45.51
N ASP A 11 -5.15 -2.55 -45.17
CA ASP A 11 -6.56 -2.93 -45.14
C ASP A 11 -7.43 -1.96 -45.98
N PRO A 12 -7.44 -2.12 -47.32
CA PRO A 12 -8.11 -1.20 -48.24
C PRO A 12 -9.63 -1.11 -48.05
N GLU A 13 -10.26 -2.19 -47.57
CA GLU A 13 -11.71 -2.24 -47.33
C GLU A 13 -12.09 -1.32 -46.16
N ARG A 14 -11.29 -1.31 -45.08
CA ARG A 14 -11.49 -0.37 -43.97
C ARG A 14 -11.21 1.08 -44.37
N LEU A 15 -10.18 1.33 -45.19
CA LEU A 15 -9.89 2.67 -45.72
C LEU A 15 -11.02 3.24 -46.58
N ALA A 16 -11.83 2.37 -47.22
CA ALA A 16 -12.95 2.78 -48.06
C ALA A 16 -14.08 3.47 -47.26
N HIS A 17 -14.15 3.29 -45.94
CA HIS A 17 -15.13 3.96 -45.08
C HIS A 17 -14.77 5.43 -44.74
N GLY A 18 -13.70 5.97 -45.32
CA GLY A 18 -13.39 7.40 -45.27
C GLY A 18 -12.77 7.88 -43.94
N PRO A 19 -12.90 9.17 -43.60
CA PRO A 19 -12.19 9.78 -42.46
C PRO A 19 -12.49 9.13 -41.09
N VAL A 20 -13.68 8.54 -40.95
CA VAL A 20 -14.12 7.89 -39.71
C VAL A 20 -13.35 6.59 -39.44
N ALA A 21 -12.90 5.88 -40.48
CA ALA A 21 -12.04 4.71 -40.34
C ALA A 21 -10.65 5.07 -39.78
N VAL A 22 -10.11 6.23 -40.17
CA VAL A 22 -8.84 6.73 -39.65
C VAL A 22 -8.98 7.10 -38.17
N LEU A 23 -10.10 7.74 -37.79
CA LEU A 23 -10.41 8.01 -36.39
C LEU A 23 -10.48 6.72 -35.57
N HIS A 24 -11.17 5.70 -36.08
CA HIS A 24 -11.21 4.38 -35.45
C HIS A 24 -9.81 3.81 -35.25
N ALA A 25 -8.97 3.77 -36.30
CA ALA A 25 -7.62 3.20 -36.21
C ALA A 25 -6.71 3.96 -35.22
N ILE A 26 -6.89 5.27 -35.06
CA ILE A 26 -6.18 6.06 -34.05
C ILE A 26 -6.71 5.71 -32.65
N ALA A 27 -8.02 5.66 -32.47
CA ALA A 27 -8.65 5.34 -31.19
C ALA A 27 -8.25 3.94 -30.71
N ASP A 28 -8.36 2.94 -31.58
CA ASP A 28 -7.93 1.56 -31.38
C ASP A 28 -6.47 1.49 -30.92
N SER A 29 -5.55 2.10 -31.69
CA SER A 29 -4.12 2.13 -31.34
C SER A 29 -3.81 2.84 -30.01
N VAL A 30 -4.62 3.82 -29.61
CA VAL A 30 -4.46 4.51 -28.32
C VAL A 30 -4.97 3.64 -27.18
N VAL A 31 -6.11 2.96 -27.37
CA VAL A 31 -6.69 2.06 -26.36
C VAL A 31 -5.83 0.82 -26.15
N ASP A 32 -5.30 0.22 -27.22
CA ASP A 32 -4.33 -0.88 -27.15
C ASP A 32 -3.12 -0.50 -26.27
N ARG A 33 -2.59 0.71 -26.47
CA ARG A 33 -1.47 1.22 -25.66
C ARG A 33 -1.85 1.42 -24.20
N TYR A 34 -3.09 1.80 -23.90
CA TYR A 34 -3.52 1.86 -22.50
C TYR A 34 -3.57 0.46 -21.89
N LEU A 35 -4.03 -0.55 -22.61
CA LEU A 35 -4.01 -1.93 -22.11
C LEU A 35 -2.58 -2.41 -21.85
N ASP A 36 -1.63 -2.13 -22.74
CA ASP A 36 -0.21 -2.44 -22.53
C ASP A 36 0.33 -1.79 -21.25
N VAL A 37 0.00 -0.51 -21.03
CA VAL A 37 0.42 0.23 -19.83
C VAL A 37 -0.26 -0.33 -18.58
N VAL A 38 -1.55 -0.67 -18.64
CA VAL A 38 -2.25 -1.30 -17.51
C VAL A 38 -1.57 -2.61 -17.13
N THR A 39 -1.22 -3.46 -18.10
CA THR A 39 -0.53 -4.72 -17.81
C THR A 39 0.86 -4.51 -17.21
N ALA A 40 1.59 -3.47 -17.61
CA ALA A 40 2.84 -3.12 -16.95
C ALA A 40 2.61 -2.71 -15.48
N LEU A 41 1.59 -1.88 -15.22
CA LEU A 41 1.23 -1.44 -13.86
C LEU A 41 0.66 -2.58 -12.99
N GLU A 42 0.03 -3.60 -13.60
CA GLU A 42 -0.39 -4.81 -12.89
C GLU A 42 0.82 -5.53 -12.28
N ALA A 43 1.90 -5.68 -13.04
CA ALA A 43 3.14 -6.28 -12.53
C ALA A 43 3.79 -5.44 -11.42
N ASP A 44 3.81 -4.11 -11.57
CA ASP A 44 4.31 -3.22 -10.53
C ASP A 44 3.46 -3.25 -9.24
N ALA A 45 2.15 -3.48 -9.36
CA ALA A 45 1.26 -3.62 -8.22
C ALA A 45 1.49 -4.93 -7.46
N GLU A 46 1.78 -6.02 -8.17
CA GLU A 46 2.13 -7.31 -7.57
C GLU A 46 3.43 -7.21 -6.74
N ASP A 47 4.43 -6.49 -7.24
CA ASP A 47 5.64 -6.16 -6.49
C ASP A 47 5.33 -5.38 -5.19
N VAL A 48 4.49 -4.35 -5.30
CA VAL A 48 4.08 -3.53 -4.15
C VAL A 48 3.32 -4.35 -3.10
N GLU A 49 2.46 -5.27 -3.52
CA GLU A 49 1.74 -6.15 -2.61
C GLU A 49 2.72 -7.05 -1.82
N ASN A 50 3.68 -7.67 -2.51
CA ASN A 50 4.72 -8.48 -1.89
C ASN A 50 5.55 -7.69 -0.88
N ASP A 51 5.93 -6.46 -1.24
CA ASP A 51 6.67 -5.55 -0.36
C ASP A 51 5.83 -5.18 0.89
N ALA A 52 4.53 -4.91 0.75
CA ALA A 52 3.67 -4.56 1.89
C ALA A 52 3.57 -5.64 2.99
N PHE A 53 3.85 -6.91 2.65
CA PHE A 53 3.92 -8.01 3.60
C PHE A 53 5.33 -8.26 4.17
N SER A 54 6.35 -7.58 3.66
CA SER A 54 7.73 -7.66 4.14
C SER A 54 7.91 -6.86 5.43
N PRO A 55 8.62 -7.39 6.44
CA PRO A 55 8.88 -6.68 7.70
C PRO A 55 9.83 -5.46 7.56
N ALA A 56 10.33 -5.13 6.36
CA ALA A 56 11.31 -4.07 6.09
C ALA A 56 10.67 -2.78 5.56
N VAL A 57 9.71 -2.22 6.30
CA VAL A 57 8.76 -1.15 5.88
C VAL A 57 9.38 0.25 5.59
N GLY A 58 10.70 0.37 5.37
CA GLY A 58 11.39 1.67 5.28
C GLY A 58 11.45 2.31 3.89
N GLN A 59 11.70 1.54 2.83
CA GLN A 59 11.88 2.06 1.46
C GLN A 59 10.66 1.83 0.55
N GLU A 60 9.73 0.96 0.97
CA GLU A 60 8.67 0.43 0.10
C GLU A 60 7.51 1.43 -0.06
N VAL A 61 7.18 2.21 0.97
CA VAL A 61 6.06 3.17 0.95
C VAL A 61 6.20 4.23 -0.16
N GLY A 62 7.43 4.65 -0.48
CA GLY A 62 7.68 5.61 -1.56
C GLY A 62 7.31 5.07 -2.93
N ARG A 63 7.64 3.79 -3.21
CA ARG A 63 7.29 3.10 -4.45
C ARG A 63 5.77 2.93 -4.58
N MET A 64 5.09 2.59 -3.48
CA MET A 64 3.62 2.50 -3.44
C MET A 64 2.94 3.84 -3.79
N TYR A 65 3.44 4.95 -3.24
CA TYR A 65 2.91 6.28 -3.57
C TYR A 65 3.15 6.67 -5.02
N GLN A 66 4.31 6.31 -5.59
CA GLN A 66 4.61 6.56 -6.99
C GLN A 66 3.64 5.79 -7.89
N LEU A 67 3.47 4.49 -7.65
CA LEU A 67 2.53 3.66 -8.40
C LEU A 67 1.09 4.18 -8.31
N LYS A 68 0.64 4.57 -7.10
CA LYS A 68 -0.66 5.21 -6.90
C LYS A 68 -0.83 6.45 -7.79
N ARG A 69 0.21 7.28 -7.89
CA ARG A 69 0.17 8.50 -8.71
C ARG A 69 0.06 8.16 -10.20
N GLU A 70 0.82 7.18 -10.67
CA GLU A 70 0.77 6.71 -12.06
C GLU A 70 -0.62 6.14 -12.42
N LEU A 71 -1.22 5.34 -11.54
CA LEU A 71 -2.59 4.83 -11.70
C LEU A 71 -3.63 5.95 -11.75
N VAL A 72 -3.53 6.95 -10.89
CA VAL A 72 -4.45 8.11 -10.88
C VAL A 72 -4.31 8.93 -12.16
N GLU A 73 -3.09 9.11 -12.66
CA GLU A 73 -2.81 9.80 -13.91
C GLU A 73 -3.39 9.05 -15.12
N LEU A 74 -3.21 7.73 -15.15
CA LEU A 74 -3.81 6.88 -16.17
C LEU A 74 -5.33 6.94 -16.12
N ARG A 75 -5.94 6.84 -14.93
CA ARG A 75 -7.40 6.95 -14.76
C ARG A 75 -7.95 8.27 -15.28
N ARG A 76 -7.25 9.38 -15.02
CA ARG A 76 -7.63 10.72 -15.51
C ARG A 76 -7.57 10.84 -17.03
N THR A 77 -6.84 9.96 -17.69
CA THR A 77 -6.69 9.94 -19.16
C THR A 77 -7.66 8.97 -19.81
N VAL A 78 -7.86 7.79 -19.22
CA VAL A 78 -8.73 6.72 -19.75
C VAL A 78 -10.22 7.05 -19.59
N VAL A 79 -10.65 7.47 -18.39
CA VAL A 79 -12.09 7.65 -18.07
C VAL A 79 -12.80 8.68 -18.97
N PRO A 80 -12.21 9.86 -19.27
CA PRO A 80 -12.88 10.85 -20.11
C PRO A 80 -13.15 10.38 -21.55
N LEU A 81 -12.41 9.39 -22.06
CA LEU A 81 -12.55 8.88 -23.43
C LEU A 81 -13.78 7.97 -23.59
N ALA A 82 -14.38 7.48 -22.49
CA ALA A 82 -15.49 6.55 -22.54
C ALA A 82 -16.76 7.16 -23.15
N ALA A 83 -17.11 8.41 -22.80
CA ALA A 83 -18.31 9.05 -23.32
C ALA A 83 -18.22 9.32 -24.85
N PRO A 84 -17.14 9.92 -25.38
CA PRO A 84 -16.98 10.10 -26.82
C PRO A 84 -17.00 8.79 -27.63
N LEU A 85 -16.33 7.74 -27.15
CA LEU A 85 -16.33 6.44 -27.83
C LEU A 85 -17.71 5.77 -27.80
N ARG A 86 -18.45 5.92 -26.69
CA ARG A 86 -19.82 5.42 -26.60
C ARG A 86 -20.77 6.15 -27.56
N ASP A 87 -20.64 7.47 -27.68
CA ASP A 87 -21.46 8.24 -28.63
C ASP A 87 -21.18 7.83 -30.09
N LEU A 88 -19.93 7.50 -30.43
CA LEU A 88 -19.56 6.93 -31.73
C LEU A 88 -20.16 5.52 -31.92
N ALA A 89 -20.05 4.64 -30.92
CA ALA A 89 -20.58 3.29 -30.96
C ALA A 89 -22.12 3.23 -31.05
N GLU A 90 -22.81 4.23 -30.49
CA GLU A 90 -24.27 4.38 -30.54
C GLU A 90 -24.76 5.13 -31.80
N ARG A 91 -23.85 5.49 -32.73
CA ARG A 91 -24.15 6.26 -33.96
C ARG A 91 -24.82 7.61 -33.70
N ARG A 92 -24.49 8.26 -32.58
CA ARG A 92 -24.94 9.62 -32.27
C ARG A 92 -24.17 10.69 -33.05
N VAL A 93 -23.06 10.30 -33.68
CA VAL A 93 -22.21 11.16 -34.51
C VAL A 93 -22.52 10.93 -36.00
N PRO A 94 -22.74 11.99 -36.79
CA PRO A 94 -22.93 11.87 -38.24
C PRO A 94 -21.74 11.22 -38.95
N GLY A 95 -22.01 10.35 -39.93
CA GLY A 95 -20.97 9.68 -40.73
C GLY A 95 -20.52 8.31 -40.21
N VAL A 96 -21.10 7.82 -39.12
CA VAL A 96 -20.86 6.46 -38.60
C VAL A 96 -21.95 5.51 -39.11
N ASP A 97 -21.58 4.54 -39.95
CA ASP A 97 -22.49 3.49 -40.40
C ASP A 97 -22.60 2.34 -39.37
N LYS A 98 -23.36 1.29 -39.72
CA LYS A 98 -23.59 0.16 -38.80
C LYS A 98 -22.30 -0.64 -38.52
N GLU A 99 -21.39 -0.70 -39.48
CA GLU A 99 -20.19 -1.52 -39.43
C GLU A 99 -19.10 -0.80 -38.62
N LEU A 100 -18.87 0.49 -38.91
CA LEU A 100 -18.02 1.38 -38.11
C LEU A 100 -18.48 1.48 -36.66
N ALA A 101 -19.78 1.50 -36.41
CA ALA A 101 -20.32 1.50 -35.05
C ALA A 101 -19.97 0.24 -34.26
N ALA A 102 -19.84 -0.91 -34.93
CA ALA A 102 -19.41 -2.16 -34.29
C ALA A 102 -17.92 -2.09 -33.91
N TYR A 103 -17.09 -1.52 -34.78
CA TYR A 103 -15.67 -1.29 -34.49
C TYR A 103 -15.46 -0.32 -33.32
N PHE A 104 -16.17 0.82 -33.28
CA PHE A 104 -16.09 1.72 -32.12
C PHE A 104 -16.61 1.11 -30.82
N ARG A 105 -17.55 0.16 -30.90
CA ARG A 105 -18.04 -0.56 -29.72
C ARG A 105 -16.94 -1.44 -29.12
N ASP A 106 -16.19 -2.15 -29.96
CA ASP A 106 -15.04 -2.96 -29.52
C ASP A 106 -13.99 -2.09 -28.79
N VAL A 107 -13.64 -0.94 -29.39
CA VAL A 107 -12.72 0.01 -28.76
C VAL A 107 -13.27 0.59 -27.45
N ALA A 108 -14.58 0.85 -27.38
CA ALA A 108 -15.23 1.31 -26.15
C ALA A 108 -15.22 0.23 -25.06
N ASP A 109 -15.44 -1.04 -25.42
CA ASP A 109 -15.40 -2.18 -24.51
C ASP A 109 -13.96 -2.39 -23.97
N HIS A 110 -12.94 -2.31 -24.83
CA HIS A 110 -11.53 -2.36 -24.42
C HIS A 110 -11.15 -1.19 -23.48
N LEU A 111 -11.60 0.03 -23.78
CA LEU A 111 -11.36 1.18 -22.89
C LEU A 111 -12.06 0.99 -21.54
N ALA A 112 -13.28 0.47 -21.53
CA ALA A 112 -14.02 0.18 -20.30
C ALA A 112 -13.28 -0.88 -19.45
N GLN A 113 -12.75 -1.92 -20.10
CA GLN A 113 -11.92 -2.92 -19.44
C GLN A 113 -10.65 -2.30 -18.83
N ALA A 114 -9.96 -1.43 -19.55
CA ALA A 114 -8.80 -0.71 -19.03
C ALA A 114 -9.16 0.15 -17.81
N ALA A 115 -10.27 0.90 -17.88
CA ALA A 115 -10.74 1.76 -16.79
C ALA A 115 -11.08 0.96 -15.52
N GLU A 116 -11.71 -0.19 -15.68
CA GLU A 116 -12.04 -1.10 -14.57
C GLU A 116 -10.77 -1.64 -13.90
N ARG A 117 -9.82 -2.14 -14.70
CA ARG A 117 -8.54 -2.64 -14.18
C ARG A 117 -7.77 -1.57 -13.42
N VAL A 118 -7.70 -0.35 -13.95
CA VAL A 118 -7.06 0.78 -13.25
C VAL A 118 -7.75 1.07 -11.91
N THR A 119 -9.07 0.94 -11.85
CA THR A 119 -9.83 1.14 -10.61
C THR A 119 -9.46 0.07 -9.59
N VAL A 120 -9.48 -1.22 -9.98
CA VAL A 120 -9.08 -2.34 -9.12
C VAL A 120 -7.64 -2.19 -8.61
N LEU A 121 -6.69 -1.84 -9.49
CA LEU A 121 -5.30 -1.63 -9.12
C LEU A 121 -5.13 -0.47 -8.13
N THR A 122 -5.89 0.62 -8.31
CA THR A 122 -5.87 1.76 -7.39
C THR A 122 -6.33 1.33 -5.99
N GLU A 123 -7.40 0.53 -5.92
CA GLU A 123 -7.91 -0.01 -4.64
C GLU A 123 -6.91 -0.97 -3.98
N LEU A 124 -6.24 -1.83 -4.75
CA LEU A 124 -5.20 -2.73 -4.25
C LEU A 124 -4.04 -1.94 -3.63
N VAL A 125 -3.52 -0.94 -4.34
CA VAL A 125 -2.42 -0.10 -3.84
C VAL A 125 -2.84 0.70 -2.60
N ASP A 126 -4.08 1.19 -2.52
CA ASP A 126 -4.60 1.88 -1.33
C ASP A 126 -4.70 0.96 -0.10
N ASN A 127 -5.11 -0.28 -0.31
CA ASN A 127 -5.13 -1.31 0.74
C ASN A 127 -3.72 -1.66 1.20
N ALA A 128 -2.78 -1.87 0.27
CA ALA A 128 -1.37 -2.14 0.58
C ALA A 128 -0.73 -1.01 1.39
N LEU A 129 -0.97 0.25 0.99
CA LEU A 129 -0.48 1.43 1.70
C LEU A 129 -1.03 1.49 3.14
N THR A 130 -2.32 1.23 3.31
CA THR A 130 -2.97 1.24 4.63
C THR A 130 -2.41 0.14 5.53
N MET A 131 -2.15 -1.05 4.96
CA MET A 131 -1.52 -2.16 5.68
C MET A 131 -0.09 -1.83 6.11
N ALA A 132 0.73 -1.25 5.22
CA ALA A 132 2.10 -0.85 5.55
C ALA A 132 2.14 0.20 6.69
N LEU A 133 1.23 1.17 6.67
CA LEU A 133 1.09 2.14 7.75
C LEU A 133 0.64 1.50 9.07
N ALA A 134 -0.29 0.54 9.02
CA ALA A 134 -0.73 -0.21 10.19
C ALA A 134 0.41 -1.04 10.81
N GLN A 135 1.22 -1.71 9.99
CA GLN A 135 2.40 -2.45 10.44
C GLN A 135 3.42 -1.54 11.14
N THR A 136 3.67 -0.34 10.59
CA THR A 136 4.55 0.66 11.22
C THR A 136 4.04 1.04 12.61
N SER A 137 2.73 1.24 12.77
CA SER A 137 2.12 1.51 14.08
C SER A 137 2.24 0.33 15.05
N ILE A 138 2.07 -0.90 14.57
CA ILE A 138 2.27 -2.12 15.38
C ILE A 138 3.72 -2.20 15.85
N GLN A 139 4.68 -1.92 14.97
CA GLN A 139 6.10 -1.94 15.31
C GLN A 139 6.43 -0.87 16.37
N GLN A 140 5.94 0.36 16.21
CA GLN A 140 6.08 1.42 17.21
C GLN A 140 5.47 1.04 18.58
N ASN A 141 4.30 0.40 18.58
CA ASN A 141 3.68 -0.10 19.79
C ASN A 141 4.52 -1.21 20.45
N HIS A 142 5.14 -2.07 19.66
CA HIS A 142 6.03 -3.11 20.15
C HIS A 142 7.29 -2.50 20.79
N ASP A 143 7.89 -1.50 20.14
CA ASP A 143 9.08 -0.82 20.65
C ASP A 143 8.78 -0.01 21.92
N MET A 144 7.64 0.67 21.98
CA MET A 144 7.17 1.35 23.19
C MET A 144 6.99 0.37 24.36
N ARG A 145 6.41 -0.81 24.12
CA ARG A 145 6.27 -1.87 25.13
C ARG A 145 7.62 -2.37 25.63
N ARG A 146 8.59 -2.58 24.73
CA ARG A 146 9.95 -2.98 25.09
C ARG A 146 10.66 -1.94 25.95
N ILE A 147 10.60 -0.66 25.55
CA ILE A 147 11.20 0.45 26.31
C ILE A 147 10.55 0.56 27.70
N SER A 148 9.22 0.49 27.75
CA SER A 148 8.48 0.57 29.03
C SER A 148 8.79 -0.61 29.95
N ALA A 149 8.93 -1.82 29.39
CA ALA A 149 9.32 -3.00 30.15
C ALA A 149 10.74 -2.88 30.69
N ALA A 150 11.70 -2.38 29.88
CA ALA A 150 13.06 -2.12 30.31
C ALA A 150 13.12 -1.05 31.42
N ALA A 151 12.37 0.04 31.27
CA ALA A 151 12.28 1.10 32.27
C ALA A 151 11.70 0.58 33.59
N ALA A 152 10.64 -0.22 33.55
CA ALA A 152 10.05 -0.82 34.75
C ALA A 152 11.01 -1.80 35.46
N LEU A 153 11.79 -2.59 34.69
CA LEU A 153 12.81 -3.48 35.25
C LEU A 153 13.93 -2.72 35.97
N ILE A 154 14.27 -1.50 35.52
CA ILE A 154 15.28 -0.63 36.16
C ILE A 154 14.68 0.16 37.33
N ALA A 155 13.46 0.68 37.18
CA ALA A 155 12.82 1.55 38.17
C ALA A 155 12.58 0.84 39.50
N VAL A 156 12.22 -0.45 39.48
CA VAL A 156 11.96 -1.25 40.68
C VAL A 156 13.17 -1.34 41.62
N PRO A 157 14.36 -1.83 41.19
CA PRO A 157 15.53 -1.89 42.06
C PRO A 157 16.05 -0.50 42.43
N VAL A 158 15.95 0.49 41.53
CA VAL A 158 16.35 1.89 41.82
C VAL A 158 15.47 2.49 42.92
N ALA A 159 14.16 2.27 42.90
CA ALA A 159 13.25 2.76 43.93
C ALA A 159 13.54 2.12 45.29
N ILE A 160 13.79 0.80 45.33
CA ILE A 160 14.13 0.09 46.57
C ILE A 160 15.48 0.57 47.10
N ALA A 161 16.50 0.70 46.24
CA ALA A 161 17.79 1.27 46.60
C ALA A 161 17.68 2.72 47.10
N GLY A 162 16.80 3.52 46.48
CA GLY A 162 16.51 4.89 46.88
C GLY A 162 15.93 4.97 48.29
N VAL A 163 14.90 4.17 48.59
CA VAL A 163 14.27 4.11 49.93
C VAL A 163 15.28 3.69 51.00
N TYR A 164 16.07 2.65 50.74
CA TYR A 164 17.10 2.18 51.68
C TYR A 164 18.36 3.07 51.72
N GLY A 165 18.55 3.96 50.74
CA GLY A 165 19.60 4.98 50.74
C GLY A 165 19.23 6.25 51.53
N MET A 166 17.99 6.36 52.01
CA MET A 166 17.56 7.51 52.83
C MET A 166 18.09 7.38 54.27
N ASN A 167 18.68 8.45 54.78
CA ASN A 167 19.35 8.47 56.08
C ASN A 167 18.35 8.70 57.24
N PHE A 168 17.47 7.73 57.50
CA PHE A 168 16.49 7.79 58.60
C PHE A 168 17.02 7.12 59.87
N ASP A 169 16.87 7.79 61.02
CA ASP A 169 17.32 7.30 62.34
C ASP A 169 16.48 6.12 62.90
N HIS A 170 15.26 5.92 62.41
CA HIS A 170 14.31 4.90 62.89
C HIS A 170 13.92 3.89 61.79
N MET A 171 14.89 3.18 61.22
CA MET A 171 14.65 2.00 60.39
C MET A 171 14.95 0.72 61.20
N PRO A 172 13.93 0.02 61.75
CA PRO A 172 14.15 -1.19 62.55
C PRO A 172 14.79 -2.33 61.75
N GLU A 173 14.66 -2.35 60.42
CA GLU A 173 15.26 -3.40 59.57
C GLU A 173 16.79 -3.29 59.44
N LEU A 174 17.39 -2.10 59.66
CA LEU A 174 18.84 -1.87 59.46
C LEU A 174 19.73 -2.49 60.55
N ARG A 175 19.19 -2.68 61.76
CA ARG A 175 19.94 -3.26 62.89
C ARG A 175 19.95 -4.78 62.89
N TRP A 176 19.24 -5.41 61.95
CA TRP A 176 19.12 -6.86 61.85
C TRP A 176 20.12 -7.42 60.83
N VAL A 177 20.91 -8.43 61.23
CA VAL A 177 21.96 -9.04 60.38
C VAL A 177 21.39 -9.59 59.06
N PHE A 178 20.12 -9.99 59.06
CA PHE A 178 19.43 -10.50 57.87
C PHE A 178 18.70 -9.43 57.04
N GLY A 179 18.64 -8.16 57.47
CA GLY A 179 17.90 -7.11 56.78
C GLY A 179 18.42 -6.83 55.37
N TYR A 180 19.74 -6.72 55.20
CA TYR A 180 20.36 -6.47 53.89
C TYR A 180 20.23 -7.66 52.92
N PRO A 181 20.53 -8.92 53.32
CA PRO A 181 20.24 -10.09 52.49
C PRO A 181 18.76 -10.22 52.11
N LEU A 182 17.83 -9.97 53.04
CA LEU A 182 16.39 -10.06 52.80
C LEU A 182 15.94 -9.01 51.76
N MET A 183 16.48 -7.80 51.81
CA MET A 183 16.21 -6.72 50.84
C MET A 183 16.71 -7.08 49.43
N LEU A 184 17.90 -7.67 49.31
CA LEU A 184 18.41 -8.14 48.02
C LEU A 184 17.54 -9.26 47.44
N VAL A 185 17.14 -10.23 48.26
CA VAL A 185 16.28 -11.34 47.84
C VAL A 185 14.88 -10.85 47.46
N SER A 186 14.29 -9.93 48.22
CA SER A 186 12.97 -9.36 47.90
C SER A 186 12.99 -8.55 46.61
N THR A 187 14.05 -7.74 46.41
CA THR A 187 14.27 -6.99 45.16
C THR A 187 14.44 -7.93 43.97
N ALA A 188 15.30 -8.95 44.09
CA ALA A 188 15.52 -9.94 43.04
C ALA A 188 14.23 -10.70 42.71
N THR A 189 13.44 -11.07 43.74
CA THR A 189 12.14 -11.72 43.56
C THR A 189 11.17 -10.82 42.81
N LEU A 190 11.06 -9.55 43.20
CA LEU A 190 10.15 -8.59 42.59
C LEU A 190 10.50 -8.32 41.12
N VAL A 191 11.79 -8.10 40.82
CA VAL A 191 12.28 -7.94 39.44
C VAL A 191 12.00 -9.21 38.62
N THR A 192 12.21 -10.38 39.20
CA THR A 192 11.92 -11.67 38.54
C THR A 192 10.43 -11.82 38.24
N VAL A 193 9.55 -11.47 39.17
CA VAL A 193 8.09 -11.49 38.97
C VAL A 193 7.68 -10.55 37.83
N VAL A 194 8.19 -9.30 37.83
CA VAL A 194 7.92 -8.33 36.77
C VAL A 194 8.42 -8.84 35.41
N TYR A 195 9.62 -9.39 35.36
CA TYR A 195 10.18 -9.99 34.15
C TYR A 195 9.30 -11.13 33.62
N LEU A 196 8.89 -12.06 34.48
CA LEU A 196 8.03 -13.18 34.09
C LEU A 196 6.65 -12.71 33.57
N VAL A 197 6.07 -11.69 34.18
CA VAL A 197 4.79 -11.10 33.74
C VAL A 197 4.94 -10.48 32.35
N PHE A 198 6.00 -9.70 32.10
CA PHE A 198 6.22 -9.09 30.79
C PHE A 198 6.56 -10.10 29.70
N ARG A 199 7.36 -11.13 30.02
CA ARG A 199 7.64 -12.25 29.11
C ARG A 199 6.36 -12.99 28.73
N ARG A 200 5.46 -13.24 29.69
CA ARG A 200 4.17 -13.89 29.43
C ARG A 200 3.25 -13.04 28.56
N LYS A 201 3.34 -11.71 28.67
CA LYS A 201 2.59 -10.75 27.84
C LYS A 201 3.23 -10.50 26.46
N LYS A 202 4.37 -11.11 26.13
CA LYS A 202 5.16 -10.87 24.90
C LYS A 202 5.55 -9.40 24.73
N TRP A 203 5.82 -8.69 25.82
CA TRP A 203 6.38 -7.33 25.78
C TRP A 203 7.91 -7.36 25.67
N LEU A 204 8.49 -8.52 25.95
CA LEU A 204 9.89 -8.90 25.87
C LEU A 204 10.03 -10.13 24.99
#